data_AF-A0A3C1HJ44-F1
#
_entry.id   AF-A0A3C1HJ44-F1
#
_cell.length_a   1.000
_cell.length_b   1.000
_cell.length_c   1.000
_cell.angle_alpha   90.00
_cell.angle_beta   90.00
_cell.angle_gamma   90.00
#
_symmetry.space_group_name_H-M   'P 1'
#
loop_
_entity.id
_entity.type
_entity.pdbx_description
1 polymer ?
#
loop_
_entity_poly.entity_id
_entity_poly.type
_entity_poly.pdbx_seq_one_letter_code
_entity_poly.pdbx_strand_id
1 'polypeptide(L)'
;MIYDASMDSLLQKVWDGARIDAAEARRLHGLPLEELGMLADRRRRLIKAPAYDGRGNEIVTFIVDRNVNYTNVCYFKCGFCAFSKGKLAANL
;
A
#
# COMPACT_ATOMS: atom_id res chain seq x y z
N MET A 1 -13.53 -14.70 -12.37
CA MET A 1 -13.01 -16.05 -12.65
C MET A 1 -13.74 -17.09 -11.82
N ILE A 2 -13.62 -18.38 -12.13
CA ILE A 2 -14.06 -19.45 -11.21
C ILE A 2 -12.84 -19.79 -10.34
N TYR A 3 -12.90 -19.47 -9.05
CA TYR A 3 -11.85 -19.84 -8.11
C TYR A 3 -12.25 -21.08 -7.31
N ASP A 4 -11.29 -21.62 -6.55
CA ASP A 4 -11.62 -22.65 -5.56
C ASP A 4 -12.34 -22.05 -4.34
N ALA A 5 -13.01 -22.90 -3.56
CA ALA A 5 -13.77 -22.48 -2.38
C ALA A 5 -12.91 -21.79 -1.30
N SER A 6 -11.61 -22.08 -1.25
CA SER A 6 -10.69 -21.43 -0.32
C SER A 6 -10.36 -20.00 -0.73
N MET A 7 -10.29 -19.73 -2.04
CA MET A 7 -10.13 -18.39 -2.56
C MET A 7 -11.42 -17.60 -2.42
N ASP A 8 -12.57 -18.18 -2.77
CA ASP A 8 -13.87 -17.50 -2.63
C ASP A 8 -14.13 -17.04 -1.19
N SER A 9 -13.82 -17.89 -0.20
CA SER A 9 -13.94 -17.52 1.21
C SER A 9 -12.97 -16.40 1.61
N LEU A 10 -11.76 -16.37 1.04
CA LEU A 10 -10.82 -15.27 1.25
C LEU A 10 -11.29 -13.96 0.60
N LEU A 11 -11.83 -14.01 -0.63
CA LEU A 11 -12.38 -12.84 -1.32
C LEU A 11 -13.55 -12.26 -0.50
N GLN A 12 -14.43 -13.12 0.00
CA GLN A 12 -15.54 -12.72 0.86
C GLN A 12 -15.05 -12.10 2.18
N LYS A 13 -14.06 -12.72 2.84
CA LYS A 13 -13.41 -12.18 4.05
C LYS A 13 -12.88 -10.76 3.82
N VAL A 14 -12.23 -10.51 2.69
CA VAL A 14 -11.73 -9.18 2.32
C VAL A 14 -12.88 -8.21 2.02
N TRP A 15 -13.90 -8.68 1.31
CA TRP A 15 -15.10 -7.90 0.97
C TRP A 15 -15.84 -7.38 2.20
N ASP A 16 -15.88 -8.19 3.25
CA ASP A 16 -16.48 -7.87 4.55
C ASP A 16 -15.54 -7.01 5.43
N GLY A 17 -14.32 -6.77 4.98
CA GLY A 17 -13.35 -5.92 5.67
C GLY A 17 -12.67 -6.59 6.87
N ALA A 18 -12.63 -7.92 6.92
CA ALA A 18 -11.89 -8.63 7.95
C ALA A 18 -10.37 -8.53 7.71
N ARG A 19 -9.59 -8.71 8.78
CA ARG A 19 -8.11 -8.67 8.72
C ARG A 19 -7.59 -9.93 8.03
N ILE A 20 -6.70 -9.73 7.06
CA ILE A 20 -5.96 -10.82 6.42
C ILE A 20 -4.59 -11.05 7.08
N ASP A 21 -4.07 -12.27 6.95
CA ASP A 21 -2.70 -12.63 7.32
C ASP A 21 -1.72 -12.59 6.12
N ALA A 22 -0.46 -12.94 6.38
CA ALA A 22 0.60 -12.89 5.36
C ALA A 22 0.43 -13.97 4.26
N ALA A 23 -0.11 -15.14 4.60
CA ALA A 23 -0.35 -16.21 3.63
C ALA A 23 -1.51 -15.84 2.70
N GLU A 24 -2.59 -15.30 3.26
CA GLU A 24 -3.73 -14.75 2.53
C GLU A 24 -3.31 -13.58 1.63
N ALA A 25 -2.50 -12.64 2.12
CA ALA A 25 -1.99 -11.53 1.31
C ALA A 25 -1.20 -12.01 0.09
N ARG A 26 -0.36 -13.05 0.25
CA ARG A 26 0.39 -13.65 -0.86
C ARG A 26 -0.54 -14.26 -1.91
N ARG A 27 -1.66 -14.85 -1.51
CA ARG A 27 -2.67 -15.39 -2.45
C ARG A 27 -3.35 -14.26 -3.23
N LEU A 28 -3.72 -13.18 -2.57
CA LEU A 28 -4.37 -12.02 -3.19
C LEU A 28 -3.45 -11.28 -4.19
N HIS A 29 -2.14 -11.27 -3.94
CA HIS A 29 -1.17 -10.60 -4.82
C HIS A 29 -1.18 -11.14 -6.26
N GLY A 30 -1.61 -12.39 -6.47
CA GLY A 30 -1.67 -13.01 -7.80
C GLY A 30 -2.95 -12.73 -8.59
N LEU A 31 -3.92 -12.00 -8.02
CA LEU A 31 -5.19 -11.70 -8.69
C LEU A 31 -5.00 -10.71 -9.86
N PRO A 32 -5.92 -10.70 -10.85
CA PRO A 32 -5.98 -9.64 -11.83
C PRO A 32 -6.11 -8.27 -11.17
N LEU A 33 -5.58 -7.25 -11.85
CA LEU A 33 -5.54 -5.89 -11.33
C LEU A 33 -6.95 -5.36 -11.02
N GLU A 34 -7.93 -5.68 -11.85
CA GLU A 34 -9.31 -5.23 -11.71
C GLU A 34 -9.97 -5.82 -10.46
N GLU A 35 -9.79 -7.13 -10.24
CA GLU A 35 -10.36 -7.83 -9.08
C GLU A 35 -9.69 -7.37 -7.78
N LEU A 36 -8.35 -7.26 -7.77
CA LEU A 36 -7.62 -6.74 -6.62
C LEU A 36 -7.98 -5.27 -6.34
N GLY A 37 -8.12 -4.46 -7.39
CA GLY A 37 -8.52 -3.06 -7.32
C GLY A 37 -9.91 -2.89 -6.73
N MET A 38 -10.88 -3.71 -7.14
CA MET A 38 -12.24 -3.70 -6.57
C MET A 38 -12.25 -4.03 -5.07
N LEU A 39 -11.50 -5.05 -4.65
CA LEU A 39 -11.38 -5.42 -3.23
C LEU A 39 -10.71 -4.32 -2.41
N ALA A 40 -9.64 -3.72 -2.95
CA ALA A 40 -8.94 -2.61 -2.30
C ALA A 40 -9.84 -1.36 -2.19
N ASP A 41 -10.60 -1.03 -3.22
CA ASP A 41 -11.58 0.06 -3.22
C ASP A 41 -12.68 -0.18 -2.19
N ARG A 42 -13.24 -1.39 -2.15
CA ARG A 42 -14.21 -1.82 -1.13
C ARG A 42 -13.66 -1.61 0.27
N ARG A 43 -12.42 -2.06 0.53
CA ARG A 43 -11.76 -1.91 1.82
C ARG A 43 -11.56 -0.44 2.19
N ARG A 44 -11.10 0.39 1.24
CA ARG A 44 -10.99 1.84 1.42
C ARG A 44 -12.33 2.45 1.82
N ARG A 45 -13.41 2.10 1.12
CA ARG A 45 -14.75 2.63 1.38
C ARG A 45 -15.28 2.27 2.77
N LEU A 46 -15.07 1.04 3.22
CA LEU A 46 -15.47 0.61 4.56
C LEU A 46 -14.75 1.39 5.66
N ILE A 47 -13.44 1.60 5.51
CA ILE A 47 -12.64 2.33 6.50
C ILE A 47 -12.96 3.83 6.50
N LYS A 48 -13.21 4.40 5.31
CA LYS A 48 -13.41 5.85 5.15
C LYS A 48 -14.84 6.31 5.36
N ALA A 49 -15.84 5.43 5.21
CA ALA A 49 -17.25 5.77 5.40
C ALA A 49 -17.55 6.60 6.67
N PRO A 50 -17.06 6.27 7.88
CA PRO A 50 -17.39 7.04 9.08
C PRO A 50 -16.60 8.35 9.22
N ALA A 51 -15.56 8.58 8.42
CA ALA A 51 -14.75 9.79 8.52
C ALA A 51 -15.48 11.01 7.94
N TYR A 52 -15.09 12.21 8.38
CA TYR A 52 -15.60 13.50 7.87
C TYR A 52 -17.13 13.58 7.89
N ASP A 53 -17.73 13.31 9.06
CA ASP A 53 -19.18 13.34 9.26
C ASP A 53 -19.94 12.45 8.26
N GLY A 54 -19.39 11.26 7.99
CA GLY A 54 -19.99 10.29 7.07
C GLY A 54 -19.65 10.48 5.59
N ARG A 55 -18.86 11.50 5.22
CA ARG A 55 -18.53 11.83 3.82
C ARG A 55 -17.16 11.33 3.36
N GLY A 56 -16.48 10.51 4.15
CA GLY A 56 -15.09 10.15 3.85
C GLY A 56 -14.87 9.35 2.57
N ASN A 57 -15.91 8.80 1.95
CA ASN A 57 -15.81 8.15 0.64
C ASN A 57 -15.69 9.14 -0.53
N GLU A 58 -16.07 10.40 -0.33
CA GLU A 58 -16.02 11.49 -1.32
C GLU A 58 -14.78 12.37 -1.16
N ILE A 59 -14.04 12.19 -0.06
CA ILE A 59 -12.96 13.07 0.35
C ILE A 59 -11.62 12.34 0.20
N VAL A 60 -10.76 12.90 -0.65
CA VAL A 60 -9.35 12.52 -0.77
C VAL A 60 -8.50 13.60 -0.11
N THR A 61 -7.73 13.23 0.90
CA THR A 61 -6.82 14.15 1.58
C THR A 61 -5.45 14.18 0.93
N PHE A 62 -4.79 15.32 1.03
CA PHE A 62 -3.40 15.51 0.63
C PHE A 62 -2.62 16.19 1.76
N ILE A 63 -1.30 16.14 1.66
CA ILE A 63 -0.40 16.86 2.56
C ILE A 63 0.30 17.98 1.80
N VAL A 64 0.43 19.16 2.43
CA VAL A 64 1.31 20.22 1.96
C VAL A 64 2.55 20.17 2.84
N ASP A 65 3.64 19.64 2.29
CA ASP A 65 4.88 19.41 3.01
C ASP A 65 6.07 20.13 2.35
N ARG A 66 7.08 20.45 3.17
CA ARG A 66 8.37 20.97 2.72
C ARG A 66 9.49 20.15 3.35
N ASN A 67 10.03 19.22 2.57
CA ASN A 67 11.20 18.44 2.98
C ASN A 67 12.49 19.14 2.52
N VAL A 68 13.32 19.58 3.47
CA VAL A 68 14.63 20.18 3.20
C VAL A 68 15.71 19.12 3.38
N ASN A 69 16.18 18.58 2.26
CA ASN A 69 17.34 17.68 2.24
C ASN A 69 18.63 18.50 2.29
N TYR A 70 19.08 18.82 3.51
CA TYR A 70 20.30 19.62 3.72
C TYR A 70 21.59 18.89 3.29
N THR A 71 21.54 17.58 3.04
CA THR A 71 22.63 16.80 2.46
C THR A 71 22.11 15.66 1.59
N ASN A 72 22.83 15.36 0.53
CA ASN A 72 22.67 14.15 -0.29
C ASN A 72 23.87 13.19 -0.14
N VAL A 73 24.76 13.46 0.81
CA VAL A 73 25.94 12.64 1.12
C VAL A 73 25.51 11.47 2.00
N CYS A 74 25.75 10.25 1.55
CA CYS A 74 25.41 9.04 2.30
C CYS A 74 26.46 7.94 2.10
N TYR A 75 27.00 7.44 3.21
CA TYR A 75 28.01 6.39 3.23
C TYR A 75 27.44 4.97 3.14
N PHE A 76 26.12 4.81 3.17
CA PHE A 76 25.47 3.51 2.98
C PHE A 76 25.42 3.10 1.50
N LYS A 77 25.43 1.78 1.24
CA LYS A 77 25.45 1.18 -0.11
C LYS A 77 24.11 0.56 -0.52
N CYS A 78 23.01 1.31 -0.38
CA CYS A 78 21.67 0.85 -0.77
C CYS A 78 21.56 0.69 -2.30
N GLY A 79 21.19 -0.50 -2.77
CA GLY A 79 21.09 -0.80 -4.22
C GLY A 79 19.99 -0.05 -4.99
N PHE A 80 19.10 0.65 -4.30
CA PHE A 80 17.96 1.37 -4.88
C PHE A 80 18.06 2.90 -4.73
N CYS A 81 19.00 3.41 -3.93
CA CYS A 81 19.01 4.82 -3.54
C CYS A 81 20.05 5.62 -4.35
N ALA A 82 19.62 6.72 -4.99
CA ALA A 82 20.50 7.58 -5.78
C ALA A 82 21.60 8.29 -4.97
N PHE A 83 21.41 8.49 -3.66
CA PHE A 83 22.40 9.08 -2.76
C PHE A 83 23.41 8.07 -2.23
N SER A 84 23.27 6.79 -2.60
CA SER A 84 24.15 5.74 -2.13
C SER A 84 25.55 5.88 -2.75
N LYS A 85 26.52 6.39 -1.98
CA LYS A 85 27.92 6.55 -2.43
C LYS A 85 28.88 5.57 -1.76
N GLY A 86 28.49 4.92 -0.66
CA GLY A 86 29.39 4.01 0.05
C GLY A 86 30.60 4.74 0.64
N LYS A 87 31.76 4.08 0.72
CA LYS A 87 33.01 4.68 1.23
C LYS A 87 33.50 5.91 0.44
N LEU A 88 33.01 6.12 -0.78
CA LEU A 88 33.35 7.30 -1.60
C LEU A 88 32.68 8.59 -1.12
N ALA A 89 31.69 8.49 -0.23
CA ALA A 89 31.03 9.64 0.39
C ALA A 89 31.99 10.54 1.19
N ALA A 90 33.10 9.98 1.68
CA ALA A 90 34.07 10.70 2.51
C ALA A 90 34.96 11.68 1.71
N ASN A 91 34.95 11.60 0.36
CA ASN A 91 35.80 12.39 -0.53
C ASN A 91 35.01 13.39 -1.39
N LEU A 92 33.77 13.70 -1.00
CA LEU A 92 32.83 14.59 -1.69
C LEU A 92 32.64 15.90 -0.90
#